data_AF-A0AAG5DL57-F1
#
_entry.id   AF-A0AAG5DL57-F1
#
_cell.length_a   1.000
_cell.length_b   1.000
_cell.length_c   1.000
_cell.angle_alpha   90.00
_cell.angle_beta   90.00
_cell.angle_gamma   90.00
#
_symmetry.space_group_name_H-M   'P 1'
#
loop_
_entity.id
_entity.type
_entity.pdbx_description
1 polymer ?
#
loop_
_entity_poly.entity_id
_entity_poly.type
_entity_poly.pdbx_seq_one_letter_code
_entity_poly.pdbx_strand_id
1 'polypeptide(L)'
;MQQSWHLAADFQFFLVGVPFLLLIHRHPRLKIPLIFGAAVFSFAAPIMNLYHWKLPGVILVNFKQLRFIFYAHPALEYDYMLSHAHTCSYFSGIFAGLGYHRFRGGSAVVAPGGRNPMWRLPWAPTVMVFLQASLSPLFYDLDYSEPMLWNAIYGAIHRCCWGAMCAIGILHGATVWRGRHARIHFHPVLLVLSRLSFGVFMVQFSVLKSLARNATDEGIDFSWRIYLESVAYTLVGCYAAALLLALFVELPFAAVFKRVLGNKSSKSSQKRL
;
A
#
# COMPACT_ATOMS: atom_id res chain seq x y z
N MET A 1 11.29 13.64 8.76
CA MET A 1 10.24 13.34 9.76
C MET A 1 8.87 12.99 9.17
N GLN A 2 8.59 13.27 7.88
CA GLN A 2 7.25 13.02 7.30
C GLN A 2 6.91 11.55 6.97
N GLN A 3 7.88 10.64 6.85
CA GLN A 3 7.63 9.23 6.47
C GLN A 3 7.84 8.23 7.62
N SER A 4 8.37 8.68 8.76
CA SER A 4 8.70 7.80 9.89
C SER A 4 7.47 7.20 10.58
N TRP A 5 6.28 7.78 10.37
CA TRP A 5 5.02 7.24 10.88
C TRP A 5 4.75 5.83 10.35
N HIS A 6 5.16 5.52 9.12
CA HIS A 6 4.99 4.20 8.52
C HIS A 6 5.77 3.13 9.29
N LEU A 7 6.98 3.44 9.77
CA LEU A 7 7.78 2.49 10.55
C LEU A 7 7.10 2.18 11.90
N ALA A 8 6.47 3.17 12.52
CA ALA A 8 5.70 2.97 13.74
C ALA A 8 4.44 2.12 13.48
N ALA A 9 3.72 2.40 12.39
CA ALA A 9 2.56 1.61 11.98
C ALA A 9 2.94 0.16 11.66
N ASP A 10 4.02 -0.07 10.91
CA ASP A 10 4.56 -1.41 10.61
C ASP A 10 4.92 -2.17 11.88
N PHE A 11 5.53 -1.50 12.86
CA PHE A 11 5.87 -2.12 14.13
C PHE A 11 4.61 -2.55 14.90
N GLN A 12 3.58 -1.69 14.95
CA GLN A 12 2.28 -2.04 15.55
C GLN A 12 1.62 -3.22 14.84
N PHE A 13 1.64 -3.22 13.51
CA PHE A 13 1.12 -4.32 12.72
C PHE A 13 1.90 -5.61 12.93
N PHE A 14 3.22 -5.55 13.06
CA PHE A 14 4.04 -6.70 13.39
C PHE A 14 3.67 -7.29 14.77
N LEU A 15 3.51 -6.43 15.78
CA LEU A 15 3.10 -6.84 17.12
C LEU A 15 1.70 -7.47 17.15
N VAL A 16 0.79 -7.07 16.27
CA VAL A 16 -0.57 -7.66 16.19
C VAL A 16 -0.58 -8.92 15.32
N GLY A 17 0.09 -8.89 14.16
CA GLY A 17 0.02 -9.95 13.17
C GLY A 17 0.75 -11.22 13.56
N VAL A 18 1.88 -11.12 14.27
CA VAL A 18 2.61 -12.32 14.73
C VAL A 18 1.74 -13.12 15.71
N PRO A 19 1.19 -12.55 16.80
CA PRO A 19 0.24 -13.25 17.65
C PRO A 19 -1.00 -13.75 16.90
N PHE A 20 -1.54 -12.96 15.97
CA PHE A 20 -2.70 -13.35 15.16
C PHE A 20 -2.44 -14.63 14.35
N LEU A 21 -1.29 -14.69 13.65
CA LEU A 21 -0.88 -15.87 12.89
C LEU A 21 -0.55 -17.06 13.79
N LEU A 22 0.11 -16.83 14.93
CA LEU A 22 0.40 -17.87 15.92
C LEU A 22 -0.89 -18.47 16.48
N LEU A 23 -1.91 -17.66 16.75
CA LEU A 23 -3.21 -18.11 17.26
C LEU A 23 -3.95 -18.96 16.22
N ILE A 24 -3.95 -18.52 14.96
CA ILE A 24 -4.48 -19.28 13.81
C ILE A 24 -3.77 -20.63 13.64
N HIS A 25 -2.45 -20.66 13.83
CA HIS A 25 -1.65 -21.87 13.70
C HIS A 25 -1.91 -22.84 14.86
N ARG A 26 -1.90 -22.35 16.11
CA ARG A 26 -2.10 -23.14 17.33
C ARG A 26 -3.53 -23.66 17.46
N HIS A 27 -4.52 -22.86 17.08
CA HIS A 27 -5.94 -23.18 17.22
C HIS A 27 -6.66 -23.11 15.86
N PRO A 28 -6.58 -24.16 15.02
CA PRO A 28 -7.19 -24.15 13.69
C PRO A 28 -8.71 -24.00 13.70
N ARG A 29 -9.38 -24.33 14.81
CA ARG A 29 -10.82 -24.11 15.00
C ARG A 29 -11.19 -22.62 15.05
N LEU A 30 -10.27 -21.76 15.46
CA LEU A 30 -10.48 -20.31 15.56
C LEU A 30 -10.19 -19.56 14.25
N LYS A 31 -9.77 -20.26 13.18
CA LYS A 31 -9.41 -19.64 11.90
C LYS A 31 -10.53 -18.78 11.32
N ILE A 32 -11.71 -19.37 11.16
CA ILE A 32 -12.87 -18.69 10.57
C ILE A 32 -13.32 -17.49 11.43
N PRO A 33 -13.53 -17.61 12.76
CA PRO A 33 -13.95 -16.47 13.56
C PRO A 33 -12.87 -15.37 13.62
N LEU A 34 -11.58 -15.70 13.63
CA LEU A 34 -10.50 -14.72 13.59
C LEU A 34 -10.44 -13.95 12.26
N ILE A 35 -10.58 -14.66 11.14
CA ILE A 35 -10.63 -14.03 9.81
C ILE A 35 -11.86 -13.13 9.71
N PHE A 36 -13.02 -13.61 10.15
CA PHE A 36 -14.24 -12.81 10.15
C PHE A 36 -14.12 -11.57 11.04
N GLY A 37 -13.61 -11.72 12.27
CA GLY A 37 -13.35 -10.61 13.19
C GLY A 37 -12.38 -9.59 12.60
N ALA A 38 -11.29 -10.04 11.97
CA ALA A 38 -10.34 -9.17 11.29
C ALA A 38 -10.96 -8.43 10.09
N ALA A 39 -11.83 -9.09 9.32
CA ALA A 39 -12.56 -8.47 8.22
C ALA A 39 -13.54 -7.40 8.74
N VAL A 40 -14.34 -7.71 9.76
CA VAL A 40 -15.25 -6.74 10.40
C VAL A 40 -14.47 -5.55 10.95
N PHE A 41 -13.37 -5.80 11.65
CA PHE A 41 -12.50 -4.74 12.17
C PHE A 41 -11.92 -3.86 11.06
N SER A 42 -11.52 -4.46 9.93
CA SER A 42 -10.98 -3.75 8.77
C SER A 42 -11.98 -2.79 8.11
N PHE A 43 -13.29 -3.05 8.25
CA PHE A 43 -14.34 -2.11 7.83
C PHE A 43 -14.70 -1.12 8.93
N ALA A 44 -14.87 -1.60 10.17
CA ALA A 44 -15.32 -0.77 11.28
C ALA A 44 -14.31 0.34 11.63
N ALA A 45 -13.01 0.03 11.66
CA ALA A 45 -11.96 0.99 12.00
C ALA A 45 -11.95 2.22 11.08
N PRO A 46 -11.90 2.10 9.74
CA PRO A 46 -11.96 3.26 8.87
C PRO A 46 -13.33 3.98 8.90
N ILE A 47 -14.45 3.27 9.07
CA ILE A 47 -15.79 3.91 9.20
C ILE A 47 -15.81 4.82 10.43
N MET A 48 -15.41 4.31 11.60
CA MET A 48 -15.38 5.09 12.83
C MET A 48 -14.45 6.30 12.71
N ASN A 49 -13.28 6.11 12.08
CA ASN A 49 -12.31 7.19 11.87
C ASN A 49 -12.87 8.30 10.97
N LEU A 50 -13.40 7.93 9.80
CA LEU A 50 -13.98 8.87 8.83
C LEU A 50 -15.18 9.62 9.41
N TYR A 51 -16.03 8.92 10.17
CA TYR A 51 -17.21 9.51 10.79
C TYR A 51 -16.86 10.48 11.92
N HIS A 52 -15.92 10.13 12.80
CA HIS A 52 -15.55 10.96 13.95
C HIS A 52 -14.83 12.24 13.52
N TRP A 53 -13.91 12.13 12.56
CA TRP A 53 -13.09 13.25 12.10
C TRP A 53 -13.71 14.02 10.93
N LYS A 54 -14.92 13.64 10.49
CA LYS A 54 -15.66 14.26 9.38
C LYS A 54 -14.82 14.37 8.12
N LEU A 55 -14.14 13.28 7.78
CA LEU A 55 -13.18 13.26 6.68
C LEU A 55 -13.81 12.77 5.37
N PRO A 56 -13.30 13.22 4.22
CA PRO A 56 -13.72 12.69 2.93
C PRO A 56 -13.34 11.20 2.83
N GLY A 57 -14.28 10.38 2.35
CA GLY A 57 -14.08 8.93 2.23
C GLY A 57 -13.03 8.55 1.17
N VAL A 58 -12.83 9.40 0.17
CA VAL A 58 -11.83 9.24 -0.89
C VAL A 58 -10.94 10.47 -0.94
N ILE A 59 -9.65 10.26 -1.27
CA ILE A 59 -8.73 11.37 -1.52
C ILE A 59 -9.23 12.13 -2.74
N LEU A 60 -9.73 13.32 -2.48
CA LEU A 60 -10.11 14.29 -3.48
C LEU A 60 -8.84 14.79 -4.17
N VAL A 61 -8.72 14.51 -5.47
CA VAL A 61 -7.58 14.94 -6.31
C VAL A 61 -7.76 16.41 -6.71
N ASN A 62 -8.05 17.29 -5.74
CA ASN A 62 -7.98 18.72 -5.96
C ASN A 62 -6.53 19.16 -5.69
N PHE A 63 -5.89 19.82 -6.67
CA PHE A 63 -4.52 20.30 -6.57
C PHE A 63 -4.30 21.24 -5.37
N LYS A 64 -5.34 22.00 -4.98
CA LYS A 64 -5.34 22.85 -3.79
C LYS A 64 -5.28 22.01 -2.51
N GLN A 65 -6.08 20.94 -2.41
CA GLN A 65 -6.03 20.02 -1.27
C GLN A 65 -4.71 19.26 -1.21
N LEU A 66 -4.17 18.76 -2.33
CA LEU A 66 -2.85 18.10 -2.36
C LEU A 66 -1.74 19.04 -1.86
N ARG A 67 -1.81 20.33 -2.20
CA ARG A 67 -0.87 21.35 -1.69
C ARG A 67 -0.95 21.51 -0.17
N PHE A 68 -2.13 21.43 0.44
CA PHE A 68 -2.28 21.59 1.90
C PHE A 68 -2.08 20.28 2.69
N ILE A 69 -2.51 19.14 2.14
CA ILE A 69 -2.41 17.81 2.73
C ILE A 69 -0.97 17.48 3.11
N PHE A 70 0.00 17.76 2.23
CA PHE A 70 1.39 17.39 2.49
C PHE A 70 2.18 18.36 3.37
N TYR A 71 1.62 19.52 3.72
CA TYR A 71 2.31 20.52 4.54
C TYR A 71 1.90 20.47 6.02
N ALA A 72 0.62 20.26 6.36
CA ALA A 72 0.11 19.95 7.71
C ALA A 72 -1.44 19.96 7.75
N HIS A 73 -2.11 19.14 6.94
CA HIS A 73 -3.58 19.08 7.02
C HIS A 73 -4.02 18.06 8.09
N PRO A 74 -5.05 18.36 8.90
CA PRO A 74 -5.61 17.42 9.88
C PRO A 74 -5.96 16.06 9.27
N ALA A 75 -6.41 16.03 8.02
CA ALA A 75 -6.68 14.78 7.29
C ALA A 75 -5.44 13.87 7.12
N LEU A 76 -4.23 14.43 7.00
CA LEU A 76 -3.02 13.62 6.94
C LEU A 76 -2.70 13.01 8.31
N GLU A 77 -2.82 13.81 9.37
CA GLU A 77 -2.52 13.38 10.73
C GLU A 77 -3.52 12.39 11.27
N TYR A 78 -4.84 12.63 11.11
CA TYR A 78 -5.91 11.81 11.70
C TYR A 78 -6.38 10.64 10.85
N ASP A 79 -5.83 10.44 9.66
CA ASP A 79 -6.28 9.37 8.79
C ASP A 79 -5.13 8.68 8.09
N TYR A 80 -4.26 9.45 7.42
CA TYR A 80 -3.16 8.85 6.69
C TYR A 80 -2.05 8.32 7.61
N MET A 81 -1.73 9.01 8.71
CA MET A 81 -0.67 8.60 9.65
C MET A 81 -1.13 7.55 10.68
N LEU A 82 -2.45 7.32 10.81
CA LEU A 82 -3.02 6.38 11.78
C LEU A 82 -2.92 4.94 11.29
N SER A 83 -2.45 4.04 12.16
CA SER A 83 -2.31 2.62 11.81
C SER A 83 -3.67 1.94 11.59
N HIS A 84 -4.69 2.26 12.37
CA HIS A 84 -6.00 1.61 12.24
C HIS A 84 -6.70 1.87 10.90
N ALA A 85 -6.41 3.00 10.26
CA ALA A 85 -6.91 3.33 8.92
C ALA A 85 -6.37 2.39 7.83
N HIS A 86 -5.21 1.76 8.06
CA HIS A 86 -4.52 0.86 7.12
C HIS A 86 -4.72 -0.63 7.44
N THR A 87 -5.52 -0.96 8.45
CA THR A 87 -5.78 -2.34 8.89
C THR A 87 -6.30 -3.22 7.76
N CYS A 88 -7.12 -2.68 6.86
CA CYS A 88 -7.65 -3.47 5.75
C CYS A 88 -6.57 -3.97 4.80
N SER A 89 -5.64 -3.09 4.38
CA SER A 89 -4.51 -3.47 3.52
C SER A 89 -3.63 -4.52 4.20
N TYR A 90 -3.42 -4.36 5.50
CA TYR A 90 -2.65 -5.30 6.31
C TYR A 90 -3.27 -6.71 6.35
N PHE A 91 -4.54 -6.82 6.76
CA PHE A 91 -5.25 -8.10 6.83
C PHE A 91 -5.46 -8.72 5.45
N SER A 92 -5.67 -7.91 4.41
CA SER A 92 -5.72 -8.39 3.02
C SER A 92 -4.42 -9.11 2.63
N GLY A 93 -3.26 -8.57 3.02
CA GLY A 93 -1.96 -9.22 2.84
C GLY A 93 -1.85 -10.56 3.59
N ILE A 94 -2.30 -10.60 4.86
CA ILE A 94 -2.34 -11.84 5.65
C ILE A 94 -3.23 -12.89 4.97
N PHE A 95 -4.42 -12.50 4.49
CA PHE A 95 -5.34 -13.41 3.81
C PHE A 95 -4.75 -13.93 2.49
N ALA A 96 -4.06 -13.09 1.71
CA ALA A 96 -3.32 -13.53 0.54
C ALA A 96 -2.22 -14.55 0.90
N GLY A 97 -1.48 -14.32 2.00
CA GLY A 97 -0.48 -15.27 2.49
C GLY A 97 -1.06 -16.62 2.90
N LEU A 98 -2.18 -16.62 3.63
CA LEU A 98 -2.93 -17.84 4.00
C LEU A 98 -3.46 -18.57 2.76
N GLY A 99 -4.01 -17.83 1.80
CA GLY A 99 -4.44 -18.36 0.51
C GLY A 99 -3.28 -18.99 -0.24
N TYR A 100 -2.16 -18.30 -0.38
CA TYR A 100 -0.95 -18.80 -1.03
C TYR A 100 -0.44 -20.08 -0.38
N HIS A 101 -0.36 -20.14 0.96
CA HIS A 101 0.06 -21.35 1.68
C HIS A 101 -0.84 -22.54 1.36
N ARG A 102 -2.16 -22.33 1.22
CA ARG A 102 -3.11 -23.38 0.83
C ARG A 102 -2.93 -23.81 -0.62
N PHE A 103 -2.72 -22.87 -1.53
CA PHE A 103 -2.55 -23.14 -2.97
C PHE A 103 -1.18 -23.68 -3.37
N ARG A 104 -0.15 -23.48 -2.53
CA ARG A 104 1.21 -24.01 -2.80
C ARG A 104 1.30 -25.53 -2.68
N GLY A 105 0.43 -26.15 -1.87
CA GLY A 105 0.50 -27.58 -1.52
C GLY A 105 -0.54 -28.48 -2.22
N GLY A 106 -1.47 -27.93 -2.99
CA GLY A 106 -2.42 -28.70 -3.80
C GLY A 106 -2.22 -28.37 -5.27
N SER A 107 -2.37 -29.37 -6.16
CA SER A 107 -2.51 -29.13 -7.61
C SER A 107 -3.40 -27.91 -7.78
N ALA A 108 -2.85 -26.87 -8.42
CA ALA A 108 -3.53 -25.63 -8.71
C ALA A 108 -4.99 -25.93 -9.04
N VAL A 109 -5.92 -25.18 -8.44
CA VAL A 109 -7.36 -25.29 -8.68
C VAL A 109 -7.62 -25.05 -10.17
N VAL A 110 -7.38 -26.07 -10.98
CA VAL A 110 -7.95 -26.28 -12.28
C VAL A 110 -9.31 -26.82 -11.92
N ALA A 111 -10.30 -25.93 -11.87
CA ALA A 111 -11.68 -26.34 -11.77
C ALA A 111 -11.94 -27.43 -12.83
N PRO A 112 -12.65 -28.52 -12.48
CA PRO A 112 -13.03 -29.54 -13.47
C PRO A 112 -13.90 -28.85 -14.53
N GLY A 113 -13.33 -28.62 -15.72
CA GLY A 113 -13.94 -27.79 -16.77
C GLY A 113 -13.00 -26.80 -17.50
N GLY A 114 -11.70 -26.76 -17.18
CA GLY A 114 -10.69 -26.06 -18.00
C GLY A 114 -10.70 -24.53 -17.95
N ARG A 115 -11.67 -23.90 -17.26
CA ARG A 115 -11.67 -22.46 -16.95
C ARG A 115 -11.22 -22.26 -15.50
N ASN A 116 -9.99 -21.79 -15.33
CA ASN A 116 -9.47 -21.44 -14.01
C ASN A 116 -10.16 -20.16 -13.49
N PRO A 117 -11.04 -20.22 -12.47
CA PRO A 117 -11.71 -19.04 -11.91
C PRO A 117 -10.71 -18.02 -11.35
N MET A 118 -9.49 -18.46 -11.00
CA MET A 118 -8.41 -17.60 -10.54
C MET A 118 -7.98 -16.56 -11.60
N TRP A 119 -8.22 -16.80 -12.90
CA TRP A 119 -7.88 -15.84 -13.97
C TRP A 119 -8.79 -14.60 -13.96
N ARG A 120 -10.05 -14.74 -13.51
CA ARG A 120 -11.02 -13.63 -13.43
C ARG A 120 -10.98 -12.90 -12.09
N LEU A 121 -10.50 -13.58 -11.04
CA LEU A 121 -10.39 -13.05 -9.68
C LEU A 121 -9.66 -11.71 -9.55
N PRO A 122 -8.53 -11.43 -10.25
CA PRO A 122 -7.85 -10.13 -10.11
C PRO A 122 -8.62 -8.96 -10.70
N TRP A 123 -9.54 -9.20 -11.63
CA TRP A 123 -10.26 -8.11 -12.32
C TRP A 123 -11.34 -7.49 -11.43
N ALA A 124 -11.98 -8.26 -10.56
CA ALA A 124 -13.08 -7.78 -9.72
C ALA A 124 -12.69 -6.62 -8.77
N PRO A 125 -11.67 -6.74 -7.89
CA PRO A 125 -11.29 -5.63 -7.01
C PRO A 125 -10.68 -4.46 -7.79
N THR A 126 -9.96 -4.74 -8.89
CA THR A 126 -9.37 -3.72 -9.76
C THR A 126 -10.44 -2.84 -10.40
N VAL A 127 -11.46 -3.45 -11.01
CA VAL A 127 -12.59 -2.73 -11.61
C VAL A 127 -13.35 -1.94 -10.56
N MET A 128 -13.57 -2.50 -9.37
CA MET A 128 -14.23 -1.79 -8.27
C MET A 128 -13.47 -0.55 -7.82
N VAL A 129 -12.14 -0.65 -7.69
CA VAL A 129 -11.28 0.50 -7.35
C VAL A 129 -11.39 1.59 -8.40
N PHE A 130 -11.27 1.25 -9.69
CA PHE A 130 -11.36 2.25 -10.77
C PHE A 130 -12.75 2.87 -10.88
N LEU A 131 -13.81 2.08 -10.69
CA LEU A 131 -15.19 2.58 -10.69
C LEU A 131 -15.40 3.58 -9.56
N GLN A 132 -14.93 3.26 -8.35
CA GLN A 132 -15.05 4.15 -7.20
C GLN A 132 -14.17 5.40 -7.34
N ALA A 133 -12.98 5.28 -7.92
CA ALA A 133 -12.14 6.43 -8.23
C ALA A 133 -12.79 7.34 -9.27
N SER A 134 -13.49 6.78 -10.26
CA SER A 134 -14.22 7.56 -11.27
C SER A 134 -15.40 8.35 -10.68
N LEU A 135 -15.96 7.90 -9.56
CA LEU A 135 -17.03 8.58 -8.82
C LEU A 135 -16.48 9.62 -7.83
N SER A 136 -15.16 9.76 -7.67
CA SER A 136 -14.55 10.75 -6.76
C SER A 136 -14.98 12.20 -7.03
N PRO A 137 -15.29 12.64 -8.27
CA PRO A 137 -15.71 14.01 -8.50
C PRO A 137 -17.02 14.40 -7.80
N LEU A 138 -17.90 13.44 -7.55
CA LEU A 138 -19.16 13.66 -6.82
C LEU A 138 -18.94 14.07 -5.36
N PHE A 139 -17.71 13.91 -4.85
CA PHE A 139 -17.37 14.25 -3.48
C PHE A 139 -16.84 15.68 -3.33
N TYR A 140 -16.54 16.40 -4.43
CA TYR A 140 -15.98 17.76 -4.35
C TYR A 140 -16.96 18.79 -3.79
N ASP A 141 -18.25 18.62 -4.05
CA ASP A 141 -19.30 19.58 -3.67
C ASP A 141 -19.97 19.26 -2.33
N LEU A 142 -19.48 18.25 -1.60
CA LEU A 142 -20.04 17.85 -0.31
C LEU A 142 -19.57 18.77 0.81
N ASP A 143 -20.53 19.22 1.62
CA ASP A 143 -20.21 19.90 2.88
C ASP A 143 -19.86 18.88 3.97
N TYR A 144 -18.61 18.95 4.44
CA TYR A 144 -18.07 18.08 5.50
C TYR A 144 -18.24 18.69 6.91
N SER A 145 -19.03 19.76 7.06
CA SER A 145 -19.39 20.34 8.35
C SER A 145 -20.13 19.33 9.25
N GLU A 146 -20.89 18.41 8.65
CA GLU A 146 -21.62 17.33 9.33
C GLU A 146 -21.06 15.94 9.02
N PRO A 147 -21.09 15.00 10.00
CA PRO A 147 -20.59 13.64 9.78
C PRO A 147 -21.54 12.84 8.87
N MET A 148 -21.06 12.50 7.68
CA MET A 148 -21.83 11.74 6.70
C MET A 148 -21.52 10.25 6.76
N LEU A 149 -22.44 9.44 7.32
CA LEU A 149 -22.25 8.00 7.47
C LEU A 149 -22.03 7.29 6.12
N TRP A 150 -22.77 7.67 5.08
CA TRP A 150 -22.65 7.04 3.76
C TRP A 150 -21.25 7.26 3.15
N ASN A 151 -20.67 8.45 3.35
CA ASN A 151 -19.31 8.79 2.88
C ASN A 151 -18.25 7.99 3.64
N ALA A 152 -18.44 7.81 4.96
CA ALA A 152 -17.57 6.95 5.77
C ALA A 152 -17.60 5.48 5.31
N ILE A 153 -18.81 4.95 5.02
CA ILE A 153 -18.98 3.60 4.47
C ILE A 153 -18.32 3.49 3.10
N TYR A 154 -18.53 4.46 2.22
CA TYR A 154 -17.93 4.49 0.89
C TYR A 154 -16.40 4.50 0.96
N GLY A 155 -15.81 5.33 1.81
CA GLY A 155 -14.37 5.39 2.00
C GLY A 155 -13.77 4.10 2.58
N ALA A 156 -14.47 3.46 3.52
CA ALA A 156 -14.05 2.16 4.04
C ALA A 156 -14.08 1.08 2.97
N ILE A 157 -15.16 1.00 2.17
CA ILE A 157 -15.25 0.07 1.03
C ILE A 157 -14.11 0.32 0.05
N HIS A 158 -13.81 1.58 -0.25
CA HIS A 158 -12.72 1.93 -1.16
C HIS A 158 -11.35 1.44 -0.69
N ARG A 159 -11.03 1.66 0.59
CA ARG A 159 -9.81 1.13 1.21
C ARG A 159 -9.76 -0.38 1.18
N CYS A 160 -10.90 -1.03 1.43
CA CYS A 160 -10.99 -2.49 1.37
C CYS A 160 -10.77 -3.04 -0.04
N CYS A 161 -11.38 -2.42 -1.06
CA CYS A 161 -11.16 -2.79 -2.45
C CYS A 161 -9.70 -2.59 -2.85
N TRP A 162 -9.05 -1.52 -2.39
CA TRP A 162 -7.62 -1.27 -2.64
C TRP A 162 -6.73 -2.34 -2.02
N GLY A 163 -6.94 -2.66 -0.73
CA GLY A 163 -6.21 -3.73 -0.06
C GLY A 163 -6.41 -5.10 -0.72
N ALA A 164 -7.65 -5.42 -1.10
CA ALA A 164 -8.01 -6.65 -1.80
C ALA A 164 -7.38 -6.73 -3.20
N MET A 165 -7.33 -5.62 -3.94
CA MET A 165 -6.69 -5.54 -5.25
C MET A 165 -5.21 -5.93 -5.16
N CYS A 166 -4.48 -5.34 -4.21
CA CYS A 166 -3.07 -5.65 -3.97
C CYS A 166 -2.86 -7.11 -3.54
N ALA A 167 -3.66 -7.59 -2.60
CA ALA A 167 -3.61 -8.95 -2.08
C ALA A 167 -3.86 -10.01 -3.16
N ILE A 168 -4.91 -9.84 -3.96
CA ILE A 168 -5.25 -10.74 -5.07
C ILE A 168 -4.21 -10.63 -6.18
N GLY A 169 -3.70 -9.44 -6.49
CA GLY A 169 -2.63 -9.23 -7.47
C GLY A 169 -1.36 -10.02 -7.10
N ILE A 170 -0.92 -9.94 -5.85
CA ILE A 170 0.22 -10.70 -5.34
C ILE A 170 -0.05 -12.20 -5.41
N LEU A 171 -1.22 -12.65 -4.94
CA LEU A 171 -1.60 -14.06 -4.94
C LEU A 171 -1.67 -14.64 -6.36
N HIS A 172 -2.26 -13.89 -7.30
CA HIS A 172 -2.35 -14.26 -8.71
C HIS A 172 -0.97 -14.31 -9.37
N GLY A 173 -0.11 -13.31 -9.10
CA GLY A 173 1.29 -13.30 -9.54
C GLY A 173 2.06 -14.53 -9.05
N ALA A 174 1.90 -14.87 -7.77
CA ALA A 174 2.60 -15.98 -7.13
C ALA A 174 2.13 -17.37 -7.60
N THR A 175 0.87 -17.51 -8.03
CA THR A 175 0.25 -18.80 -8.39
C THR A 175 0.16 -19.04 -9.90
N VAL A 176 -0.57 -18.17 -10.63
CA VAL A 176 -0.89 -18.36 -12.05
C VAL A 176 0.21 -17.81 -12.95
N TRP A 177 0.75 -16.64 -12.61
CA TRP A 177 1.72 -15.93 -13.46
C TRP A 177 3.11 -16.63 -13.48
N ARG A 178 3.46 -17.30 -12.38
CA ARG A 178 4.70 -18.09 -12.24
C ARG A 178 4.83 -19.23 -13.25
N GLY A 179 3.73 -19.71 -13.82
CA GLY A 179 3.76 -20.72 -14.88
C GLY A 179 4.03 -20.15 -16.27
N ARG A 180 3.21 -19.17 -16.70
CA ARG A 180 3.14 -18.76 -18.12
C ARG A 180 4.04 -17.57 -18.50
N HIS A 181 4.31 -16.66 -17.56
CA HIS A 181 4.97 -15.37 -17.83
C HIS A 181 6.03 -14.99 -16.79
N ALA A 182 6.57 -15.97 -16.06
CA ALA A 182 7.59 -15.75 -15.03
C ALA A 182 8.79 -14.92 -15.53
N ARG A 183 9.17 -15.06 -16.80
CA ARG A 183 10.29 -14.34 -17.41
C ARG A 183 10.15 -12.81 -17.31
N ILE A 184 8.92 -12.28 -17.30
CA ILE A 184 8.70 -10.83 -17.13
C ILE A 184 9.14 -10.39 -15.74
N HIS A 185 8.72 -11.08 -14.66
CA HIS A 185 9.10 -10.71 -13.29
C HIS A 185 10.60 -10.77 -13.00
N PHE A 186 11.35 -11.58 -13.77
CA PHE A 186 12.81 -11.68 -13.65
C PHE A 186 13.56 -10.71 -14.58
N HIS A 187 12.87 -9.82 -15.29
CA HIS A 187 13.54 -8.84 -16.14
C HIS A 187 14.41 -7.89 -15.29
N PRO A 188 15.68 -7.63 -15.68
CA PRO A 188 16.62 -6.86 -14.86
C PRO A 188 16.11 -5.45 -14.51
N VAL A 189 15.41 -4.79 -15.43
CA VAL A 189 14.81 -3.48 -15.17
C VAL A 189 13.76 -3.54 -14.06
N LEU A 190 12.88 -4.55 -14.08
CA LEU A 190 11.87 -4.70 -13.02
C LEU A 190 12.51 -5.06 -11.67
N LEU A 191 13.60 -5.83 -11.68
CA LEU A 191 14.37 -6.10 -10.47
C LEU A 191 14.98 -4.81 -9.91
N VAL A 192 15.57 -3.95 -10.75
CA VAL A 192 16.10 -2.64 -10.32
C VAL A 192 14.98 -1.74 -9.79
N LEU A 193 13.86 -1.62 -10.53
CA LEU A 193 12.72 -0.81 -10.09
C LEU A 193 12.14 -1.32 -8.76
N SER A 194 12.06 -2.63 -8.56
CA SER A 194 11.57 -3.23 -7.31
C SER A 194 12.49 -2.93 -6.12
N ARG A 195 13.80 -2.87 -6.34
CA ARG A 195 14.77 -2.47 -5.30
C ARG A 195 14.65 -0.98 -4.97
N LEU A 196 14.37 -0.15 -5.97
CA LEU A 196 14.16 1.29 -5.79
C LEU A 196 12.78 1.62 -5.18
N SER A 197 11.83 0.68 -5.14
CA SER A 197 10.46 0.95 -4.65
C SER A 197 10.43 1.47 -3.21
N PHE A 198 11.34 1.02 -2.34
CA PHE A 198 11.44 1.57 -0.98
C PHE A 198 11.94 3.02 -0.99
N GLY A 199 12.96 3.33 -1.81
CA GLY A 199 13.44 4.71 -2.00
C GLY A 199 12.34 5.62 -2.57
N VAL A 200 11.55 5.11 -3.53
CA VAL A 200 10.38 5.81 -4.10
C VAL A 200 9.38 6.15 -3.00
N PHE A 201 9.02 5.18 -2.16
CA PHE A 201 8.14 5.40 -1.02
C PHE A 201 8.66 6.51 -0.09
N MET A 202 9.96 6.54 0.18
CA MET A 202 10.56 7.57 1.03
C MET A 202 10.51 8.97 0.42
N VAL A 203 10.72 9.11 -0.89
CA VAL A 203 10.79 10.43 -1.56
C VAL A 203 9.45 10.94 -2.07
N GLN A 204 8.42 10.08 -2.19
CA GLN A 204 7.17 10.42 -2.89
C GLN A 204 6.52 11.72 -2.39
N PHE A 205 6.39 11.92 -1.07
CA PHE A 205 5.77 13.16 -0.55
C PHE A 205 6.62 14.40 -0.79
N SER A 206 7.94 14.26 -0.85
CA SER A 206 8.83 15.37 -1.19
C SER A 206 8.65 15.79 -2.66
N VAL A 207 8.54 14.81 -3.56
CA VAL A 207 8.29 15.05 -4.99
C VAL A 207 6.90 15.65 -5.22
N LEU A 208 5.85 15.07 -4.62
CA LEU A 208 4.48 15.61 -4.73
C LEU A 208 4.39 17.04 -4.19
N LYS A 209 5.02 17.35 -3.06
CA LYS A 209 5.08 18.72 -2.53
C LYS A 209 5.78 19.69 -3.47
N SER A 210 6.85 19.25 -4.12
CA SER A 210 7.57 20.08 -5.08
C SER A 210 6.69 20.38 -6.30
N LEU A 211 5.94 19.38 -6.77
CA LEU A 211 5.03 19.54 -7.91
C LEU A 211 3.83 20.45 -7.58
N ALA A 212 3.29 20.33 -6.36
CA ALA A 212 2.16 21.13 -5.90
C ALA A 212 2.52 22.59 -5.53
N ARG A 213 3.81 22.97 -5.53
CA ARG A 213 4.27 24.30 -5.09
C ARG A 213 3.78 25.43 -6.01
N ASN A 214 3.70 25.18 -7.32
CA ASN A 214 3.33 26.17 -8.33
C ASN A 214 1.84 26.12 -8.73
N ALA A 215 1.06 25.23 -8.10
CA ALA A 215 -0.39 25.19 -8.32
C ALA A 215 -1.02 26.44 -7.69
N THR A 216 -1.31 27.43 -8.53
CA THR A 216 -1.76 28.77 -8.12
C THR A 216 -3.27 28.94 -8.32
N ASP A 217 -3.83 28.28 -9.33
CA ASP A 217 -5.27 28.33 -9.64
C ASP A 217 -6.11 27.46 -8.70
N GLU A 218 -7.37 27.85 -8.49
CA GLU A 218 -8.30 27.15 -7.59
C GLU A 218 -8.64 25.72 -8.02
N GLY A 219 -8.23 25.32 -9.22
CA GLY A 219 -8.00 23.92 -9.61
C GLY A 219 -9.18 22.98 -9.36
N ILE A 220 -10.41 23.49 -9.51
CA ILE A 220 -11.64 22.71 -9.39
C ILE A 220 -11.89 21.92 -10.69
N ASP A 221 -11.37 22.41 -11.82
CA ASP A 221 -11.54 21.77 -13.13
C ASP A 221 -10.58 20.57 -13.30
N PHE A 222 -11.14 19.37 -13.13
CA PHE A 222 -10.43 18.13 -13.41
C PHE A 222 -10.16 17.97 -14.92
N SER A 223 -8.92 18.17 -15.34
CA SER A 223 -8.48 17.92 -16.72
C SER A 223 -7.70 16.61 -16.82
N TRP A 224 -8.15 15.69 -17.69
CA TRP A 224 -7.49 14.40 -17.92
C TRP A 224 -6.05 14.54 -18.40
N ARG A 225 -5.76 15.60 -19.17
CA ARG A 225 -4.40 15.88 -19.66
C ARG A 225 -3.47 16.24 -18.51
N ILE A 226 -3.89 17.18 -17.66
CA ILE A 226 -3.12 17.61 -16.48
C ILE A 226 -2.95 16.42 -15.52
N TYR A 227 -3.99 15.60 -15.35
CA TYR A 227 -3.92 14.39 -14.55
C TYR A 227 -2.86 13.41 -15.08
N LEU A 228 -2.92 13.02 -16.35
CA LEU A 228 -1.94 12.10 -16.93
C LEU A 228 -0.51 12.64 -16.88
N GLU A 229 -0.33 13.93 -17.19
CA GLU A 229 0.98 14.59 -17.10
C GLU A 229 1.49 14.57 -15.66
N SER A 230 0.67 14.96 -14.69
CA SER A 230 1.06 14.96 -13.27
C SER A 230 1.43 13.56 -12.76
N VAL A 231 0.71 12.52 -13.18
CA VAL A 231 1.02 11.12 -12.85
C VAL A 231 2.36 10.71 -13.46
N ALA A 232 2.59 11.02 -14.73
CA ALA A 232 3.84 10.70 -15.41
C ALA A 232 5.04 11.42 -14.77
N TYR A 233 4.92 12.73 -14.50
CA TYR A 233 5.95 13.51 -13.82
C TYR A 233 6.23 12.99 -12.42
N THR A 234 5.18 12.63 -11.67
CA THR A 234 5.33 12.07 -10.32
C THR A 234 6.05 10.72 -10.36
N LEU A 235 5.66 9.82 -11.26
CA LEU A 235 6.30 8.51 -11.40
C LEU A 235 7.78 8.66 -11.76
N VAL A 236 8.10 9.41 -12.81
CA VAL A 236 9.48 9.61 -13.26
C VAL A 236 10.30 10.35 -12.20
N GLY A 237 9.75 11.41 -11.62
CA GLY A 237 10.39 12.21 -10.58
C GLY A 237 10.71 11.40 -9.32
N CYS A 238 9.79 10.56 -8.86
CA CYS A 238 10.00 9.69 -7.71
C CYS A 238 11.09 8.64 -7.96
N TYR A 239 11.07 7.96 -9.12
CA TYR A 239 12.10 6.97 -9.44
C TYR A 239 13.48 7.61 -9.66
N ALA A 240 13.54 8.80 -10.27
CA ALA A 240 14.78 9.55 -10.43
C ALA A 240 15.35 9.99 -9.06
N ALA A 241 14.51 10.58 -8.20
CA ALA A 241 14.91 10.97 -6.85
C ALA A 241 15.34 9.77 -5.99
N ALA A 242 14.64 8.65 -6.08
CA ALA A 242 14.99 7.41 -5.39
C ALA A 242 16.33 6.84 -5.89
N LEU A 243 16.59 6.91 -7.20
CA LEU A 243 17.87 6.49 -7.78
C LEU A 243 19.02 7.36 -7.27
N LEU A 244 18.83 8.68 -7.21
CA LEU A 244 19.83 9.59 -6.64
C LEU A 244 20.07 9.28 -5.16
N LEU A 245 19.01 9.07 -4.37
CA LEU A 245 19.13 8.69 -2.96
C LEU A 245 19.91 7.37 -2.81
N ALA A 246 19.62 6.38 -3.65
CA ALA A 246 20.31 5.09 -3.62
C ALA A 246 21.81 5.24 -3.96
N LEU A 247 22.14 6.00 -5.01
CA LEU A 247 23.53 6.18 -5.47
C LEU A 247 24.38 7.03 -4.52
N PHE A 248 23.81 8.09 -3.96
CA PHE A 248 24.57 9.07 -3.17
C PHE A 248 24.48 8.85 -1.66
N VAL A 249 23.47 8.13 -1.17
CA VAL A 249 23.26 7.89 0.27
C VAL A 249 23.29 6.40 0.59
N GLU A 250 22.37 5.60 0.06
CA GLU A 250 22.22 4.21 0.52
C GLU A 250 23.45 3.35 0.22
N LEU A 251 23.95 3.34 -1.02
CA LEU A 251 25.11 2.56 -1.43
C LEU A 251 26.42 2.98 -0.74
N PRO A 252 26.80 4.27 -0.66
CA PRO A 252 28.03 4.67 0.02
C PRO A 252 27.96 4.39 1.53
N PHE A 253 26.83 4.65 2.18
CA PHE A 253 26.68 4.31 3.60
C PHE A 253 26.72 2.80 3.81
N ALA A 254 26.08 2.00 2.97
CA ALA A 254 26.17 0.53 3.03
C ALA A 254 27.62 0.05 2.88
N ALA A 255 28.41 0.66 1.98
CA ALA A 255 29.83 0.34 1.83
C ALA A 255 30.64 0.71 3.08
N VAL A 256 30.38 1.87 3.70
CA VAL A 256 31.02 2.30 4.95
C VAL A 256 30.65 1.35 6.10
N PHE A 257 29.35 1.08 6.30
CA PHE A 257 28.88 0.17 7.34
C PHE A 257 29.48 -1.23 7.18
N LYS A 258 29.53 -1.75 5.96
CA LYS A 258 30.15 -3.05 5.67
C LYS A 258 31.63 -3.07 6.04
N ARG A 259 32.38 -1.99 5.79
CA ARG A 259 33.79 -1.88 6.17
C ARG A 259 33.99 -1.77 7.69
N VAL A 260 33.15 -0.97 8.37
CA VAL A 260 33.24 -0.75 9.82
C VAL A 260 32.83 -2.00 10.62
N LEU A 261 31.72 -2.64 10.26
CA LEU A 261 31.19 -3.81 10.96
C LEU A 261 31.86 -5.11 10.49
N GLY A 262 32.21 -5.24 9.20
CA GLY A 262 32.91 -6.41 8.66
C GLY A 262 34.29 -6.63 9.26
N ASN A 263 34.99 -5.55 9.63
CA ASN A 263 36.28 -5.64 10.31
C ASN A 263 36.20 -6.21 11.74
N LYS A 264 35.03 -6.19 12.40
CA LYS A 264 34.87 -6.80 13.74
C LYS A 264 34.77 -8.33 13.68
N SER A 265 34.19 -8.89 12.61
CA SER A 265 34.04 -10.34 12.45
C SER A 265 35.37 -11.03 12.10
N SER A 266 36.25 -10.38 11.33
CA SER A 266 37.57 -10.92 11.01
C SER A 266 38.51 -10.97 12.24
N LYS A 267 38.49 -9.93 13.09
CA LYS A 267 39.34 -9.87 14.29
C LYS A 267 38.96 -10.87 15.40
N SER A 268 37.71 -11.33 15.49
CA SER A 268 37.33 -12.35 16.48
C SER A 268 37.74 -13.76 16.05
N SER A 269 37.89 -14.01 14.74
CA SER A 269 38.35 -15.31 14.23
C SER A 269 39.87 -15.47 14.33
N GLN A 270 40.62 -14.36 14.27
CA GLN A 270 42.08 -14.35 14.40
C GLN A 270 42.57 -14.38 15.87
N LYS A 271 41.69 -14.19 16.85
CA LYS A 271 41.99 -14.37 18.30
C LYS A 271 41.65 -15.78 18.83
N ARG A 272 41.15 -16.68 17.98
CA ARG A 272 40.80 -18.08 18.32
C ARG A 272 41.68 -19.11 17.59
N LEU A 273 42.74 -18.66 16.93
CA LEU A 273 43.84 -19.47 16.40
C LEU A 273 45.09 -19.12 17.21
#